data_AF-A0A4R3VJV3-F1
#
_entry.id   AF-A0A4R3VJV3-F1
#
_cell.length_a   1.000
_cell.length_b   1.000
_cell.length_c   1.000
_cell.angle_alpha   90.00
_cell.angle_beta   90.00
_cell.angle_gamma   90.00
#
_symmetry.space_group_name_H-M   'P 1'
#
loop_
_entity.id
_entity.type
_entity.pdbx_description
1 polymer ?
#
loop_
_entity_poly.entity_id
_entity_poly.type
_entity_poly.pdbx_seq_one_letter_code
_entity_poly.pdbx_strand_id
1 'polypeptide(L)' 'MKYVYRDGKYTFTACGTGQMREFDDFRAGLHWAFTTKHAAHVASEMGE' A
#
# COMPACT_ATOMS: atom_id res chain seq x y z
N MET A 1 -4.84 -4.71 3.35
CA MET A 1 -4.15 -3.44 3.65
C MET A 1 -4.18 -3.28 5.15
N LYS A 2 -3.07 -2.84 5.75
CA LYS A 2 -3.03 -2.41 7.15
C LYS A 2 -2.45 -1.00 7.18
N TYR A 3 -2.87 -0.17 8.12
CA TYR A 3 -2.22 1.12 8.37
C TYR A 3 -2.08 1.35 9.88
N VAL A 4 -1.09 2.14 10.25
CA VAL A 4 -0.85 2.61 11.62
C VAL A 4 -0.66 4.12 11.55
N TYR A 5 -1.26 4.84 12.50
CA TYR A 5 -1.03 6.28 12.66
C TYR A 5 -0.18 6.52 13.89
N ARG A 6 0.97 7.16 13.73
CA ARG A 6 1.90 7.46 14.80
C ARG A 6 2.67 8.75 14.49
N ASP A 7 2.85 9.60 15.49
CA ASP A 7 3.66 10.83 15.38
C ASP A 7 3.26 11.75 14.19
N GLY A 8 1.96 11.83 13.89
CA GLY A 8 1.46 12.65 12.78
C GLY A 8 1.50 12.00 11.40
N LYS A 9 2.00 10.77 11.30
CA LYS A 9 2.19 10.06 10.03
C LYS A 9 1.37 8.79 9.93
N TYR A 10 0.93 8.49 8.72
CA TYR A 10 0.26 7.25 8.35
C TYR A 10 1.25 6.28 7.71
N THR A 11 1.59 5.20 8.41
CA THR A 11 2.36 4.10 7.84
C THR A 11 1.41 3.08 7.24
N PHE A 12 1.43 2.92 5.92
CA PHE A 12 0.63 1.92 5.21
C PHE A 12 1.46 0.68 4.90
N THR A 13 0.82 -0.49 4.98
CA THR A 13 1.35 -1.79 4.55
C THR A 13 0.50 -2.36 3.43
N ALA A 14 1.11 -2.55 2.26
CA ALA A 14 0.51 -3.20 1.10
C ALA A 14 0.50 -4.73 1.32
N CYS A 15 -0.66 -5.28 1.69
CA CYS A 15 -0.82 -6.72 1.85
C CYS A 15 -0.73 -7.41 0.49
N GLY A 16 0.09 -8.46 0.38
CA GLY A 16 0.41 -9.15 -0.87
C GLY A 16 1.83 -8.89 -1.34
N THR A 17 2.35 -7.67 -1.16
CA THR A 17 3.74 -7.32 -1.51
C THR A 17 4.64 -7.13 -0.29
N GLY A 18 4.06 -6.93 0.90
CA GLY A 18 4.81 -6.67 2.14
C GLY A 18 5.44 -5.28 2.23
N GLN A 19 5.25 -4.44 1.21
CA GLN A 19 5.83 -3.10 1.17
C GLN A 19 5.19 -2.19 2.22
N MET A 20 6.02 -1.38 2.87
CA MET A 20 5.60 -0.39 3.85
C MET A 20 6.03 1.01 3.40
N ARG A 21 5.16 2.00 3.61
CA ARG A 21 5.46 3.39 3.27
C ARG A 21 4.68 4.36 4.15
N GLU A 22 5.31 5.47 4.50
CA GLU A 22 4.74 6.54 5.32
C GLU A 22 4.19 7.67 4.46
N PHE A 23 3.10 8.28 4.94
CA PHE A 23 2.41 9.39 4.30
C PHE A 23 1.94 10.38 5.35
N ASP A 24 2.00 11.67 5.04
CA ASP A 24 1.42 12.73 5.87
C ASP A 24 -0.10 12.87 5.61
N ASP A 25 -0.58 12.37 4.46
CA ASP A 25 -2.00 12.37 4.08
C ASP A 25 -2.53 10.94 3.95
N PHE A 26 -3.70 10.69 4.57
CA PHE A 26 -4.34 9.38 4.57
C PHE A 26 -4.78 8.94 3.16
N ARG A 27 -5.31 9.86 2.33
CA ARG A 27 -5.80 9.52 0.98
C ARG A 27 -4.65 9.14 0.06
N ALA A 28 -3.50 9.82 0.17
CA ALA A 28 -2.29 9.49 -0.57
C ALA A 28 -1.81 8.06 -0.25
N GLY A 29 -1.80 7.70 1.03
CA GLY A 29 -1.43 6.34 1.44
C GLY A 29 -2.45 5.28 0.99
N LEU A 30 -3.74 5.60 1.01
CA LEU A 30 -4.80 4.72 0.50
C LEU A 30 -4.65 4.47 -1.01
N HIS A 31 -4.46 5.54 -1.79
CA HIS A 31 -4.23 5.44 -3.24
C HIS A 31 -3.01 4.58 -3.55
N TRP A 32 -1.88 4.85 -2.89
CA TRP A 32 -0.67 4.06 -3.07
C TRP A 32 -0.85 2.58 -2.72
N ALA A 33 -1.50 2.27 -1.61
CA ALA A 33 -1.72 0.88 -1.20
C ALA A 33 -2.63 0.14 -2.19
N PHE A 34 -3.63 0.81 -2.74
CA PHE A 34 -4.52 0.26 -3.75
C PHE A 34 -3.80 0.00 -5.07
N THR A 35 -3.06 0.99 -5.60
CA THR A 35 -2.29 0.84 -6.84
C THR A 35 -1.22 -0.24 -6.72
N THR A 36 -0.55 -0.33 -5.57
CA THR A 36 0.49 -1.34 -5.32
C THR A 36 -0.11 -2.75 -5.30
N LYS A 37 -1.24 -2.93 -4.60
CA LYS A 37 -1.93 -4.23 -4.58
C LYS A 37 -2.45 -4.61 -5.97
N HIS A 38 -3.00 -3.66 -6.71
CA HIS A 38 -3.51 -3.91 -8.05
C HIS A 38 -2.41 -4.28 -9.03
N ALA A 39 -1.28 -3.55 -9.02
CA ALA A 39 -0.11 -3.88 -9.82
C ALA A 39 0.44 -5.28 -9.50
N ALA A 40 0.48 -5.66 -8.22
CA ALA A 40 0.89 -6.99 -7.80
C ALA A 40 -0.05 -8.10 -8.30
N HIS A 41 -1.37 -7.83 -8.32
CA HIS A 41 -2.34 -8.78 -8.87
C HIS A 41 -2.16 -8.96 -10.38
N VAL A 42 -2.07 -7.86 -11.14
CA VAL A 42 -1.86 -7.90 -12.59
C VAL A 42 -0.54 -8.58 -12.95
N ALA A 43 0.53 -8.32 -12.20
CA ALA A 43 1.81 -9.00 -12.39
C ALA A 43 1.73 -10.51 -12.13
N SER A 44 0.88 -10.95 -11.20
CA SER A 44 0.63 -12.37 -10.95
C SER A 44 -0.12 -13.02 -12.12
N GLU A 45 -1.10 -12.32 -12.72
CA GLU A 45 -1.90 -12.84 -13.84
C GLU A 45 -1.13 -12.87 -15.18
N MET A 46 -0.10 -12.03 -15.35
CA MET A 46 0.75 -12.02 -16.56
C MET A 46 1.94 -12.99 -16.49
N GLY A 47 2.20 -13.58 -15.32
CA GLY A 47 3.32 -14.51 -15.11
C GLY A 47 2.98 -15.99 -15.30
N GLU A 48 1.72 -16.31 -15.62
CA GLU A 48 1.20 -17.66 -15.89
C GLU A 48 0.97 -17.92 -17.39
#